data_AF-A0A8X8KIQ1-F1
#
_entry.id   AF-A0A8X8KIQ1-F1
#
_cell.length_a   1.000
_cell.length_b   1.000
_cell.length_c   1.000
_cell.angle_alpha   90.00
_cell.angle_beta   90.00
_cell.angle_gamma   90.00
#
_symmetry.space_group_name_H-M   'P 1'
#
loop_
_entity.id
_entity.type
_entity.pdbx_description
1 polymer ?
#
loop_
_entity_poly.entity_id
_entity_poly.type
_entity_poly.pdbx_seq_one_letter_code
_entity_poly.pdbx_strand_id
1 'polypeptide(L)' 'IKNSPLEHKILNTFTYYNDELHEISIYPFLCYLDKELVAIGYLDNFDLDFIFLNDTHQIIIDERYLLQKGGE' A
#
# COMPACT_ATOMS: atom_id res chain seq x y z
N ILE A 1 4.15 -7.38 -11.15
CA ILE A 1 3.83 -6.17 -11.95
C ILE A 1 4.05 -6.38 -13.45
N LYS A 2 5.04 -7.16 -13.90
CA LYS A 2 5.18 -7.47 -15.35
C LYS A 2 3.88 -8.03 -15.93
N ASN A 3 3.40 -7.46 -17.04
CA ASN A 3 2.11 -7.73 -17.68
C ASN A 3 0.86 -7.34 -16.86
N SER A 4 1.00 -6.50 -15.85
CA SER A 4 -0.11 -5.89 -15.11
C SER A 4 -0.52 -4.57 -15.77
N PRO A 5 -1.78 -4.13 -15.64
CA PRO A 5 -2.19 -2.80 -16.13
C PRO A 5 -1.47 -1.64 -15.42
N LEU A 6 -0.88 -1.91 -14.26
CA LEU A 6 -0.02 -0.98 -13.52
C LEU A 6 1.39 -0.85 -14.13
N GLU A 7 1.79 -1.72 -15.05
CA GLU A 7 3.11 -1.66 -15.68
C GLU A 7 3.29 -0.33 -16.45
N HIS A 8 4.44 0.33 -16.25
CA HIS A 8 4.76 1.65 -16.80
C HIS A 8 3.82 2.80 -16.39
N LYS A 9 2.96 2.59 -15.38
CA LYS A 9 2.15 3.67 -14.81
C LYS A 9 2.91 4.40 -13.70
N ILE A 10 2.68 5.70 -13.62
CA ILE A 10 3.15 6.52 -12.50
C ILE A 10 2.03 6.54 -11.45
N LEU A 11 2.35 6.14 -10.23
CA LEU A 11 1.42 6.15 -9.11
C LEU A 11 1.70 7.39 -8.24
N ASN A 12 0.63 8.01 -7.75
CA ASN A 12 0.72 8.97 -6.66
C ASN A 12 0.86 8.19 -5.35
N THR A 13 2.02 8.28 -4.72
CA THR A 13 2.30 7.57 -3.47
C THR A 13 2.33 8.56 -2.31
N PHE A 14 1.59 8.23 -1.26
CA PHE A 14 1.54 8.98 0.00
C PHE A 14 2.14 8.08 1.08
N THR A 15 3.36 8.39 1.51
CA THR A 15 4.04 7.66 2.59
C THR A 15 3.88 8.42 3.90
N TYR A 16 3.36 7.75 4.92
CA TYR A 16 3.18 8.29 6.26
C TYR A 16 4.47 8.15 7.05
N TYR A 17 4.75 9.18 7.86
CA TYR A 17 5.98 9.27 8.62
C TYR A 17 5.72 10.00 9.94
N ASN A 18 6.31 9.48 11.02
CA ASN A 18 6.53 10.17 12.29
C ASN A 18 7.76 9.53 12.98
N ASP A 19 8.22 10.13 14.08
CA ASP A 19 9.42 9.67 14.78
C ASP A 19 9.27 8.22 15.31
N GLU A 20 8.12 7.87 15.87
CA GLU A 20 7.83 6.53 16.40
C GLU A 20 7.93 5.44 15.32
N LEU A 21 7.34 5.70 14.14
CA LEU A 21 7.39 4.81 12.98
C LEU A 21 8.81 4.70 12.41
N HIS A 22 9.56 5.81 12.40
CA HIS A 22 10.93 5.83 11.93
C HIS A 22 11.85 4.99 12.82
N GLU A 23 11.69 5.10 14.15
CA GLU A 23 12.47 4.33 15.13
C GLU A 23 12.33 2.82 14.94
N ILE A 24 11.15 2.35 14.56
CA ILE A 24 10.87 0.93 14.26
C ILE A 24 10.99 0.58 12.78
N SER A 25 11.43 1.52 11.93
CA SER A 25 11.60 1.34 10.49
C SER A 25 10.34 0.87 9.75
N ILE A 26 9.17 1.39 10.15
CA ILE A 26 7.89 1.14 9.50
C ILE A 26 7.46 2.36 8.67
N TYR A 27 7.10 2.15 7.40
CA TYR A 27 6.66 3.22 6.50
C TYR A 27 5.34 2.86 5.80
N PRO A 28 4.19 3.17 6.41
CA PRO A 28 2.89 2.94 5.80
C PRO A 28 2.72 3.81 4.56
N PHE A 29 2.05 3.30 3.53
CA PHE A 29 1.79 4.05 2.32
C PHE A 29 0.41 3.75 1.71
N LEU A 30 -0.06 4.74 0.96
CA LEU A 30 -1.17 4.61 0.03
C LEU A 30 -0.68 4.91 -1.39
N CYS A 31 -1.07 4.09 -2.35
CA CYS A 31 -0.81 4.36 -3.77
C CYS A 31 -2.11 4.55 -4.52
N TYR A 32 -2.14 5.58 -5.36
CA TYR A 32 -3.24 5.90 -6.25
C TYR A 32 -2.77 5.95 -7.69
N LEU A 33 -3.59 5.43 -8.61
CA LEU A 33 -3.52 5.77 -10.02
C LEU A 33 -4.61 6.79 -10.29
N ASP A 34 -4.23 8.01 -10.65
CA ASP A 34 -5.13 9.17 -10.69
C ASP A 34 -5.89 9.37 -9.34
N LYS A 35 -7.16 8.97 -9.28
CA LYS A 35 -8.01 9.03 -8.07
C LYS A 35 -8.41 7.65 -7.55
N GLU A 36 -7.99 6.58 -8.21
CA GLU A 36 -8.32 5.22 -7.81
C GLU A 36 -7.25 4.69 -6.86
N LEU A 37 -7.67 4.18 -5.70
CA LEU A 37 -6.78 3.52 -4.75
C LEU A 37 -6.34 2.19 -5.33
N VAL A 38 -5.04 2.02 -5.54
CA VAL A 38 -4.45 0.80 -6.10
C VAL A 38 -3.69 -0.03 -5.08
N ALA A 39 -3.14 0.58 -4.02
CA ALA A 39 -2.51 -0.18 -2.95
C ALA A 39 -2.61 0.50 -1.58
N ILE A 40 -2.72 -0.34 -0.55
CA ILE A 40 -2.48 0.00 0.85
C ILE A 40 -1.40 -0.98 1.33
N GLY A 41 -0.33 -0.47 1.91
CA GLY A 41 0.73 -1.31 2.42
C GLY A 41 1.65 -0.57 3.38
N TYR A 42 2.71 -1.24 3.79
CA TYR A 42 3.78 -0.65 4.58
C TYR A 42 5.11 -1.30 4.21
N LEU A 43 6.19 -0.56 4.45
CA LEU A 43 7.51 -1.17 4.53
C LEU A 43 7.80 -1.49 6.00
N ASP A 44 8.27 -2.69 6.31
CA ASP A 44 8.83 -3.08 7.60
C ASP A 44 10.29 -3.46 7.37
N ASN A 45 11.24 -2.66 7.87
CA ASN A 45 12.67 -2.85 7.59
C ASN A 45 12.97 -2.98 6.07
N PHE A 46 12.22 -2.24 5.25
CA PHE A 46 12.25 -2.25 3.78
C PHE A 46 11.65 -3.50 3.11
N ASP A 47 11.17 -4.49 3.86
CA ASP A 47 10.31 -5.54 3.33
C ASP A 47 8.91 -4.98 3.08
N LEU A 48 8.36 -5.30 1.91
CA LEU A 48 7.12 -4.70 1.42
C LEU A 48 5.94 -5.62 1.67
N ASP A 49 4.99 -5.15 2.47
CA ASP A 49 3.73 -5.84 2.75
C ASP A 49 2.52 -5.05 2.25
N PHE A 50 1.50 -5.79 1.78
CA PHE A 50 0.26 -5.24 1.25
C PHE A 50 -0.94 -5.70 2.06
N ILE A 51 -1.77 -4.73 2.45
CA ILE A 51 -3.12 -4.97 3.00
C ILE A 51 -4.13 -4.96 1.85
N PHE A 52 -3.87 -4.19 0.79
CA PHE A 52 -4.73 -4.10 -0.38
C PHE A 52 -3.89 -3.90 -1.63
N LEU A 53 -4.25 -4.58 -2.71
CA LEU A 53 -3.65 -4.40 -4.03
C LEU A 53 -4.71 -4.64 -5.11
N ASN A 54 -4.97 -3.62 -5.91
CA ASN A 54 -5.85 -3.65 -7.08
C ASN A 54 -5.04 -3.18 -8.29
N ASP A 55 -5.05 -3.98 -9.36
CA ASP A 55 -4.34 -3.66 -10.58
C ASP A 55 -5.16 -2.92 -11.63
N THR A 56 -6.31 -2.34 -11.23
CA THR A 56 -7.35 -1.66 -12.04
C THR A 56 -8.21 -2.58 -12.91
N HIS A 57 -7.85 -3.84 -13.09
CA HIS A 57 -8.72 -4.83 -13.69
C HIS A 57 -9.32 -5.77 -12.64
N GLN A 58 -8.54 -6.13 -11.63
CA GLN A 58 -8.97 -7.01 -10.56
C GLN A 58 -8.29 -6.68 -9.23
N ILE A 59 -8.95 -7.06 -8.16
CA ILE A 59 -8.36 -7.03 -6.82
C ILE A 59 -7.49 -8.27 -6.68
N ILE A 60 -6.19 -8.07 -6.44
CA ILE A 60 -5.19 -9.12 -6.23
C ILE A 60 -5.12 -9.51 -4.76
N ILE A 61 -5.16 -8.51 -3.86
CA ILE A 61 -5.11 -8.68 -2.40
C ILE A 61 -6.20 -7.79 -1.78
N ASP A 62 -7.02 -8.35 -0.87
CA ASP A 62 -7.98 -7.59 -0.07
C ASP A 62 -8.02 -8.07 1.38
N GLU A 63 -7.17 -7.49 2.21
CA GLU A 63 -7.12 -7.72 3.64
C GLU A 63 -7.52 -6.49 4.44
N ARG A 64 -8.29 -5.57 3.84
CA ARG A 64 -8.74 -4.33 4.50
C ARG A 64 -9.56 -4.57 5.77
N TYR A 65 -10.09 -5.79 5.95
CA TYR A 65 -10.73 -6.21 7.20
C TYR A 65 -9.78 -6.20 8.41
N LEU A 66 -8.45 -6.32 8.20
CA LEU A 66 -7.45 -6.22 9.25
C LEU A 66 -7.33 -4.81 9.84
N LEU A 67 -7.59 -3.78 9.02
CA LEU A 67 -7.57 -2.37 9.47
C LEU A 67 -8.61 -2.09 10.55
N GLN A 68 -9.73 -2.83 10.55
CA GLN A 68 -10.78 -2.69 11.57
C GLN A 68 -10.38 -3.34 12.90
N LYS A 69 -9.52 -4.37 12.87
CA LYS A 69 -9.07 -5.10 14.07
C LYS A 69 -7.91 -4.43 14.80
N GLY A 70 -7.10 -3.63 14.11
CA GLY A 70 -5.96 -2.93 14.71
C GLY A 70 -6.31 -1.69 15.53
N GLY A 71 -7.59 -1.29 15.57
CA GLY A 71 -8.09 -0.13 16.31
C GLY A 71 -8.82 -0.45 17.62
N GLU A 72 -8.81 -1.72 18.06
CA GLU A 72 -9.35 -2.15 19.37
C GLU A 72 -8.27 -2.16 20.45
#